data_AF-A0A855SFB8-F1
#
_entry.id   AF-A0A855SFB8-F1
#
_cell.length_a   1.000
_cell.length_b   1.000
_cell.length_c   1.000
_cell.angle_alpha   90.00
_cell.angle_beta   90.00
_cell.angle_gamma   90.00
#
_symmetry.space_group_name_H-M   'P 1'
#
loop_
_entity.id
_entity.type
_entity.pdbx_description
1 polymer ?
#
loop_
_entity_poly.entity_id
_entity_poly.type
_entity_poly.pdbx_seq_one_letter_code
_entity_poly.pdbx_strand_id
1 'polypeptide(L)'
;MSKFFFKGRIEKKPKYESFGYNTKRETKLGTETNPLTLIVNSEERQQEVQQQVNDNQLFANITIKADIAEDIAELDGILNKPKTTVFEKTPNRNDPCSCGSGKKYKKCCGK
;
A
#
# COMPACT_ATOMS: atom_id res chain seq x y z
N MET A 1 5.34 -44.39 12.90
CA MET A 1 5.78 -44.89 14.21
C MET A 1 7.23 -44.48 14.35
N SER A 2 7.62 -43.65 15.32
CA SER A 2 9.05 -43.38 15.54
C SER A 2 9.73 -44.69 15.92
N LYS A 3 10.89 -44.97 15.32
CA LYS A 3 11.70 -46.17 15.62
C LYS A 3 12.60 -45.96 16.84
N PHE A 4 12.50 -44.78 17.46
CA PHE A 4 13.22 -44.38 18.65
C PHE A 4 12.37 -44.70 19.88
N PHE A 5 12.83 -45.67 20.66
CA PHE A 5 12.23 -46.04 21.93
C PHE A 5 13.05 -45.39 23.05
N PHE A 6 12.54 -44.34 23.69
CA PHE A 6 13.18 -43.81 24.89
C PHE A 6 12.74 -44.62 26.12
N LYS A 7 13.69 -45.28 26.80
CA LYS A 7 13.45 -46.13 27.98
C LYS A 7 12.33 -47.17 27.80
N GLY A 8 12.24 -47.77 26.60
CA GLY A 8 11.29 -48.85 26.31
C GLY A 8 9.82 -48.43 26.20
N ARG A 9 9.48 -47.14 26.26
CA ARG A 9 8.11 -46.66 26.05
C ARG A 9 7.90 -46.26 24.60
N ILE A 10 6.75 -46.68 24.04
CA ILE A 10 6.28 -46.26 22.72
C ILE A 10 5.74 -44.83 22.86
N GLU A 11 6.33 -43.88 22.15
CA GLU A 11 5.80 -42.52 22.07
C GLU A 11 4.44 -42.52 21.37
N LYS A 12 3.47 -41.79 21.94
CA LYS A 12 2.17 -41.61 21.29
C LYS A 12 2.37 -40.83 20.01
N LYS A 13 1.81 -41.34 18.90
CA LYS A 13 1.83 -40.65 17.60
C LYS A 13 1.22 -39.24 17.80
N PRO A 14 1.92 -38.16 17.40
CA PRO A 14 1.33 -36.84 17.46
C PRO A 14 0.06 -36.81 16.63
N LYS A 15 -0.95 -36.09 17.11
CA LYS A 15 -2.20 -35.89 16.37
C LYS A 15 -1.87 -35.07 15.12
N TYR A 16 -2.30 -35.54 13.94
CA TYR A 16 -2.10 -34.79 12.69
C TYR A 16 -3.07 -33.60 12.68
N GLU A 17 -2.62 -32.48 13.25
CA GLU A 17 -3.30 -31.20 13.16
C GLU A 17 -2.40 -30.27 12.33
N SER A 18 -2.74 -30.08 11.06
CA SER A 18 -2.11 -29.07 10.21
C SER A 18 -2.92 -27.78 10.35
N PHE A 19 -2.41 -26.81 11.12
CA PHE A 19 -2.87 -25.44 10.98
C PHE A 19 -2.46 -24.97 9.59
N GLY A 20 -3.43 -24.68 8.72
CA GLY A 20 -3.16 -24.16 7.38
C GLY A 20 -2.23 -22.95 7.44
N TYR A 21 -1.43 -22.75 6.39
CA TYR A 21 -0.51 -21.62 6.32
C TYR A 21 -1.30 -20.30 6.28
N ASN A 22 -1.35 -19.60 7.41
CA ASN A 22 -1.97 -18.29 7.52
C ASN A 22 -0.90 -17.21 7.34
N THR A 23 -0.98 -16.47 6.24
CA THR A 23 -0.18 -15.24 6.09
C THR A 23 -0.89 -14.13 6.84
N LYS A 24 -0.19 -13.45 7.75
CA LYS A 24 -0.65 -12.19 8.34
C LYS A 24 -0.51 -11.09 7.29
N ARG A 25 -1.36 -11.13 6.25
CA ARG A 25 -1.32 -10.16 5.16
C ARG A 25 -1.73 -8.79 5.70
N GLU A 26 -0.81 -7.84 5.66
CA GLU A 26 -1.14 -6.44 5.92
C GLU A 26 -1.93 -5.87 4.75
N THR A 27 -3.10 -5.30 5.02
CA THR A 27 -3.97 -4.65 4.05
C THR A 27 -3.69 -3.16 4.01
N LYS A 28 -3.70 -2.58 2.82
CA LYS A 28 -3.48 -1.14 2.65
C LYS A 28 -4.67 -0.37 3.23
N LEU A 29 -4.37 0.72 3.92
CA LEU A 29 -5.36 1.68 4.41
C LEU A 29 -6.10 2.33 3.23
N GLY A 30 -7.39 2.61 3.41
CA GLY A 30 -8.27 3.17 2.38
C GLY A 30 -8.82 2.15 1.38
N THR A 31 -8.74 0.85 1.69
CA THR A 31 -9.36 -0.24 0.88
C THR A 31 -10.67 -0.69 1.50
N GLU A 32 -11.52 -1.40 0.75
CA GLU A 32 -12.79 -1.96 1.28
C GLU A 32 -12.58 -2.76 2.57
N THR A 33 -11.51 -3.54 2.63
CA THR A 33 -11.16 -4.38 3.80
C THR A 33 -10.52 -3.60 4.95
N ASN A 34 -10.04 -2.39 4.70
CA ASN A 34 -9.40 -1.52 5.70
C ASN A 34 -9.67 -0.04 5.35
N PRO A 35 -10.90 0.46 5.57
CA PRO A 35 -11.30 1.82 5.23
C PRO A 35 -10.68 2.84 6.20
N LEU A 36 -10.54 4.09 5.75
CA LEU A 36 -10.06 5.21 6.57
C LEU A 36 -11.04 5.49 7.71
N THR A 37 -10.52 5.85 8.88
CA THR A 37 -11.33 6.28 10.01
C THR A 37 -11.24 7.79 10.17
N LEU A 38 -12.29 8.51 9.77
CA LEU A 38 -12.31 9.97 9.75
C LEU A 38 -13.38 10.50 10.71
N ILE A 39 -13.06 11.60 11.39
CA ILE A 39 -13.98 12.30 12.30
C ILE A 39 -14.16 13.73 11.80
N VAL A 40 -15.42 14.13 11.60
CA VAL A 40 -15.80 15.47 11.13
C VAL A 40 -16.82 16.11 12.06
N ASN A 41 -16.90 17.43 12.06
CA ASN A 41 -17.78 18.17 12.98
C ASN A 41 -19.17 18.47 12.41
N SER A 42 -19.32 18.52 11.08
CA SER A 42 -20.55 18.91 10.41
C SER A 42 -20.90 18.03 9.22
N GLU A 43 -22.17 18.04 8.83
CA GLU A 43 -22.69 17.31 7.66
C GLU A 43 -22.16 17.88 6.34
N GLU A 44 -22.01 19.20 6.24
CA GLU A 44 -21.42 19.86 5.05
C GLU A 44 -19.99 19.34 4.84
N ARG A 45 -19.19 19.30 5.91
CA ARG A 45 -17.82 18.81 5.87
C ARG A 45 -17.75 17.31 5.52
N GLN A 46 -18.70 16.53 6.01
CA GLN A 46 -18.81 15.11 5.64
C GLN A 46 -18.98 14.93 4.13
N GLN A 47 -19.84 15.73 3.49
CA GLN A 47 -20.10 15.63 2.05
C GLN A 47 -18.86 15.99 1.23
N GLU A 48 -18.16 17.05 1.61
CA GLU A 48 -16.90 17.45 0.98
C GLU A 48 -15.83 16.36 1.09
N VAL A 49 -15.62 15.82 2.29
CA VAL A 49 -14.63 14.77 2.54
C VAL A 49 -15.02 13.49 1.79
N GLN A 50 -16.32 13.16 1.72
CA GLN A 50 -16.78 12.01 0.94
C GLN A 50 -16.50 12.17 -0.56
N GLN A 51 -16.68 13.37 -1.12
CA GLN A 51 -16.31 13.66 -2.50
C GLN A 51 -14.81 13.47 -2.72
N GLN A 52 -13.97 14.01 -1.83
CA GLN A 52 -12.51 13.83 -1.91
C GLN A 52 -12.09 12.36 -1.83
N VAL A 53 -12.72 11.58 -0.96
CA VAL A 53 -12.47 10.14 -0.83
C VAL A 53 -12.85 9.40 -2.13
N ASN A 54 -14.00 9.74 -2.72
CA ASN A 54 -14.47 9.14 -3.97
C ASN A 54 -13.57 9.50 -5.16
N ASP A 55 -13.15 10.75 -5.28
CA ASP A 55 -12.26 11.23 -6.36
C ASP A 55 -10.92 10.49 -6.35
N ASN A 56 -10.44 10.12 -5.16
CA ASN A 56 -9.22 9.35 -4.97
C ASN A 56 -9.43 7.83 -4.96
N GLN A 57 -10.66 7.36 -5.20
CA GLN A 57 -11.04 5.95 -5.21
C GLN A 57 -10.69 5.22 -3.89
N LEU A 58 -10.84 5.92 -2.77
CA LEU A 58 -10.59 5.40 -1.43
C LEU A 58 -11.90 5.03 -0.73
N PHE A 59 -11.82 4.21 0.32
CA PHE A 59 -12.94 3.88 1.19
C PHE A 59 -12.71 4.47 2.58
N ALA A 60 -13.73 5.13 3.15
CA ALA A 60 -13.67 5.76 4.46
C ALA A 60 -14.96 5.54 5.26
N ASN A 61 -14.81 5.32 6.57
CA ASN A 61 -15.85 5.40 7.58
C ASN A 61 -15.79 6.78 8.23
N ILE A 62 -16.75 7.64 7.89
CA ILE A 62 -16.82 9.00 8.40
C ILE A 62 -17.81 9.04 9.56
N THR A 63 -17.37 9.54 10.72
CA THR A 63 -18.24 9.75 11.90
C THR A 63 -18.36 11.22 12.22
N ILE A 64 -19.58 11.69 12.48
CA ILE A 64 -19.83 13.09 12.86
C ILE A 64 -19.79 13.20 14.38
N LYS A 65 -18.91 14.03 14.91
CA LYS A 65 -18.82 14.33 16.36
C LYS A 65 -18.50 15.80 16.55
N ALA A 66 -19.49 16.59 16.96
CA ALA A 66 -19.33 18.03 17.18
C ALA A 66 -18.47 18.39 18.42
N ASP A 67 -18.35 17.47 19.39
CA ASP A 67 -17.69 17.73 20.67
C ASP A 67 -16.16 17.51 20.65
N ILE A 68 -15.63 16.85 19.62
CA ILE A 68 -14.22 16.44 19.51
C ILE A 68 -13.57 17.22 18.36
N ALA A 69 -12.26 17.43 18.43
CA ALA A 69 -11.51 17.98 17.31
C ALA A 69 -11.59 17.06 16.07
N GLU A 70 -11.60 17.66 14.88
CA GLU A 70 -11.64 16.93 13.60
C GLU A 70 -10.37 16.09 13.44
N ASP A 71 -10.54 14.86 12.94
CA ASP A 71 -9.44 13.96 12.65
C ASP A 71 -9.53 13.49 11.18
N ILE A 72 -8.69 14.10 10.36
CA ILE A 72 -8.57 13.86 8.90
C ILE A 72 -7.12 13.44 8.56
N ALA A 73 -6.29 13.18 9.57
CA ALA A 73 -4.85 12.96 9.39
C ALA A 73 -4.55 11.77 8.45
N GLU A 74 -5.38 10.73 8.46
CA GLU A 74 -5.22 9.57 7.59
C GLU A 74 -5.43 9.91 6.11
N LEU A 75 -6.45 10.72 5.81
CA LEU A 75 -6.72 11.17 4.45
C LEU A 75 -5.59 12.09 3.96
N ASP A 76 -5.21 13.07 4.78
CA ASP A 76 -4.12 13.99 4.45
C ASP A 76 -2.79 13.25 4.24
N GLY A 77 -2.50 12.24 5.04
CA GLY A 77 -1.30 11.41 4.91
C GLY A 77 -1.25 10.64 3.58
N ILE A 78 -2.40 10.19 3.08
CA ILE A 78 -2.49 9.51 1.78
C ILE A 78 -2.35 10.51 0.63
N LEU A 79 -3.03 11.65 0.70
CA LEU A 79 -3.01 12.67 -0.35
C LEU A 79 -1.62 13.30 -0.51
N ASN A 80 -0.93 13.56 0.61
CA ASN A 80 0.39 14.18 0.62
C ASN A 80 1.54 13.17 0.45
N LYS A 81 1.24 11.91 0.11
CA LYS A 81 2.27 10.89 -0.07
C LYS A 81 3.22 11.29 -1.22
N PRO A 82 4.54 11.34 -0.97
CA PRO A 82 5.49 11.74 -2.00
C PRO A 82 5.43 10.76 -3.17
N LYS A 83 5.20 11.28 -4.37
CA LYS A 83 5.21 10.50 -5.60
C LYS A 83 6.64 10.34 -6.08
N THR A 84 6.98 9.14 -6.53
CA THR A 84 8.29 8.89 -7.13
C THR A 84 8.39 9.65 -8.45
N THR A 85 9.45 10.43 -8.62
CA THR A 85 9.75 11.08 -9.90
C THR A 85 10.10 10.01 -10.93
N VAL A 86 9.27 9.87 -11.97
CA VAL A 86 9.56 8.97 -13.08
C VAL A 86 10.40 9.73 -14.09
N PHE A 87 11.65 9.29 -14.27
CA PHE A 87 12.48 9.77 -15.38
C PHE A 87 12.23 8.91 -16.60
N GLU A 88 12.16 9.54 -17.77
CA GLU A 88 12.15 8.80 -19.02
C GLU A 88 13.44 8.00 -19.17
N LYS A 89 13.34 6.83 -19.82
CA LYS A 89 14.51 6.00 -20.09
C LYS A 89 15.48 6.81 -20.95
N THR A 90 16.76 6.78 -20.58
CA THR A 90 17.80 7.35 -21.42
C THR A 90 17.72 6.73 -22.82
N PRO A 91 17.80 7.54 -23.90
CA PRO A 91 17.71 7.03 -25.27
C PRO A 91 18.78 5.97 -25.54
N ASN A 92 18.47 5.01 -26.43
CA ASN A 92 19.41 3.95 -26.75
C ASN A 92 20.65 4.53 -27.45
N ARG A 93 21.77 3.79 -27.41
CA ARG A 93 23.09 4.21 -27.87
C ARG A 93 23.09 4.82 -29.29
N ASN A 94 22.21 4.35 -30.18
CA ASN A 94 22.10 4.83 -31.55
C ASN A 94 20.93 5.80 -31.82
N ASP A 95 20.04 6.00 -30.84
CA ASP A 95 18.87 6.88 -30.98
C ASP A 95 19.27 8.36 -30.97
N PRO A 96 18.46 9.27 -31.53
CA PRO A 96 18.70 10.70 -31.44
C PRO A 96 18.82 11.14 -29.98
N CYS A 97 19.81 11.99 -29.70
CA CYS A 97 20.06 12.52 -28.37
C CYS A 97 18.89 13.37 -27.86
N SER A 98 18.46 13.12 -26.62
CA SER A 98 17.45 13.93 -25.91
C SER A 98 17.83 15.41 -25.75
N CYS A 99 19.09 15.77 -26.03
CA CYS A 99 19.59 17.14 -26.05
C CYS A 99 19.22 17.94 -27.31
N GLY A 100 18.49 17.35 -28.27
CA GLY A 100 18.05 18.03 -29.49
C GLY A 100 19.13 18.22 -30.56
N SER A 101 20.33 17.66 -30.37
CA SER A 101 21.46 17.85 -31.30
C SER A 101 21.35 17.08 -32.62
N GLY A 102 20.32 16.24 -32.79
CA GLY A 102 20.15 15.35 -33.94
C GLY A 102 21.20 14.22 -34.06
N LYS A 103 22.21 14.20 -33.19
CA LYS A 103 23.29 13.20 -33.17
C LYS A 103 22.84 11.95 -32.39
N LYS A 104 23.38 10.79 -32.77
CA LYS A 104 23.19 9.53 -32.00
C LYS A 104 23.66 9.73 -30.55
N TYR A 105 22.95 9.16 -29.58
CA TYR A 105 23.23 9.33 -28.14
C TYR A 105 24.70 9.08 -27.79
N LYS A 106 25.29 7.99 -28.30
CA LYS A 106 26.72 7.64 -28.13
C LYS A 106 27.75 8.65 -28.64
N LYS A 107 27.33 9.60 -29.46
CA LYS A 107 28.19 10.64 -30.04
C LYS A 107 27.90 12.02 -29.42
N CYS A 108 26.99 12.11 -28.46
CA CYS A 108 26.58 13.37 -27.85
C CYS A 108 26.62 13.31 -26.32
N CYS A 109 25.48 13.12 -25.65
CA CYS A 109 25.39 13.07 -24.19
C CYS A 109 25.80 11.72 -23.58
N GLY A 110 25.78 10.64 -24.37
CA GLY A 110 26.25 9.31 -23.95
C GLY A 110 27.66 9.01 -24.45
N LYS A 111 28.53 10.04 -24.56
CA LYS A 111 29.95 9.86 -24.88
C LYS A 111 30.62 8.94 -23.88
#